data_AF-A0A5X3P8A4-F1
#
_entry.id   AF-A0A5X3P8A4-F1
#
_cell.length_a   1.000
_cell.length_b   1.000
_cell.length_c   1.000
_cell.angle_alpha   90.00
_cell.angle_beta   90.00
_cell.angle_gamma   90.00
#
_symmetry.space_group_name_H-M   'P 1'
#
loop_
_entity.id
_entity.type
_entity.pdbx_description
1 polymer ?
#
loop_
_entity_poly.entity_id
_entity_poly.type
_entity_poly.pdbx_seq_one_letter_code
_entity_poly.pdbx_strand_id
1 'polypeptide(L)'
;MKCGWREGNQIQLLENGDQFYPAVFEAIAQAQQKIILETFILFEDEVGKKLHAALLKAAQRGVKAEVLLDGYGSPDLSDAFVGELTSAGVIFRYYDPRPRLLGLRTNIFRRMHRKIVVIDDRIAFVGGINYSAEHMSDYGPQAKQDYAVRVEGPVVADILQFEVENLPGQSPARRWWKRHHQAEENRHPGEAQALFVWRDNEEHRDDIERHYLKMLTQAKREVIIANAYFFPGYRLLHAMRKAARRGVSVKLIVQGEPDMPIVKVGARLLYNYLVKGGVQVYEYRRRPLHGKVALMDDHWATVGSSNLDPLSLSLNLEANLIIHDRTFNQTLRDNLQGIIVNDCKQVDESMLPKRTWWNLTKSVLAFHFLRHFPALVGWLPAHTPHLAQVPPPAQPEMETQDRVDPENTGVKP
;
A
#
# COMPACT_ATOMS: atom_id res chain seq x y z
N MET A 1 -13.44 3.10 -14.27
CA MET A 1 -12.72 2.29 -15.29
C MET A 1 -13.12 0.82 -15.14
N LYS A 2 -12.96 -0.05 -16.15
CA LYS A 2 -13.07 -1.51 -15.97
C LYS A 2 -11.75 -2.17 -16.37
N CYS A 3 -10.90 -2.47 -15.40
CA CYS A 3 -9.67 -3.24 -15.64
C CYS A 3 -10.02 -4.72 -15.83
N GLY A 4 -9.38 -5.35 -16.81
CA GLY A 4 -9.53 -6.77 -17.12
C GLY A 4 -8.24 -7.52 -16.83
N TRP A 5 -8.29 -8.85 -16.95
CA TRP A 5 -7.07 -9.65 -16.93
C TRP A 5 -6.21 -9.32 -18.15
N ARG A 6 -4.95 -9.00 -17.92
CA ARG A 6 -3.93 -8.71 -18.94
C ARG A 6 -2.97 -9.87 -19.02
N GLU A 7 -2.64 -10.32 -20.21
CA GLU A 7 -1.70 -11.42 -20.45
C GLU A 7 -0.32 -10.89 -20.88
N GLY A 8 0.71 -11.73 -20.84
CA GLY A 8 2.04 -11.39 -21.35
C GLY A 8 2.83 -10.43 -20.47
N ASN A 9 2.63 -10.47 -19.15
CA ASN A 9 3.38 -9.64 -18.20
C ASN A 9 4.60 -10.37 -17.64
N GLN A 10 5.70 -9.66 -17.41
CA GLN A 10 6.82 -10.15 -16.61
C GLN A 10 6.64 -9.63 -15.19
N ILE A 11 6.54 -10.53 -14.22
CA ILE A 11 6.17 -10.20 -12.84
C ILE A 11 7.24 -10.75 -11.90
N GLN A 12 7.85 -9.87 -11.12
CA GLN A 12 8.90 -10.21 -10.17
C GLN A 12 8.47 -9.85 -8.75
N LEU A 13 8.58 -10.80 -7.83
CA LEU A 13 8.42 -10.56 -6.39
C LEU A 13 9.66 -9.84 -5.88
N LEU A 14 9.45 -8.78 -5.09
CA LEU A 14 10.49 -8.02 -4.42
C LEU A 14 10.26 -8.12 -2.92
N GLU A 15 11.23 -8.69 -2.22
CA GLU A 15 11.20 -8.86 -0.77
C GLU A 15 12.00 -7.75 -0.07
N ASN A 16 11.33 -7.08 0.88
CA ASN A 16 11.89 -6.00 1.70
C ASN A 16 12.48 -4.84 0.87
N GLY A 17 13.03 -3.85 1.58
CA GLY A 17 13.74 -2.73 0.97
C GLY A 17 14.99 -3.16 0.20
N ASP A 18 15.62 -4.26 0.60
CA ASP A 18 16.87 -4.77 0.01
C ASP A 18 16.72 -5.12 -1.48
N GLN A 19 15.56 -5.64 -1.89
CA GLN A 19 15.26 -5.91 -3.30
C GLN A 19 14.47 -4.77 -3.94
N PHE A 20 13.56 -4.14 -3.19
CA PHE A 20 12.67 -3.12 -3.73
C PHE A 20 13.37 -1.82 -4.11
N TYR A 21 14.17 -1.25 -3.20
CA TYR A 21 14.76 0.06 -3.44
C TYR A 21 15.80 0.07 -4.56
N PRO A 22 16.73 -0.91 -4.67
CA PRO A 22 17.62 -0.95 -5.83
C PRO A 22 16.87 -1.06 -7.14
N ALA A 23 15.81 -1.88 -7.20
CA ALA A 23 15.02 -2.06 -8.41
C ALA A 23 14.29 -0.76 -8.83
N VAL A 24 13.70 -0.04 -7.87
CA VAL A 24 12.98 1.22 -8.18
C VAL A 24 13.94 2.35 -8.51
N PHE A 25 15.07 2.47 -7.81
CA PHE A 25 16.06 3.51 -8.06
C PHE A 25 16.76 3.32 -9.40
N GLU A 26 17.06 2.08 -9.79
CA GLU A 26 17.60 1.77 -11.11
C GLU A 26 16.60 2.12 -12.20
N ALA A 27 15.31 1.78 -12.02
CA ALA A 27 14.29 2.14 -12.98
C ALA A 27 14.12 3.68 -13.11
N ILE A 28 14.22 4.43 -12.01
CA ILE A 28 14.23 5.91 -12.02
C ILE A 28 15.49 6.46 -12.72
N ALA A 29 16.65 5.83 -12.50
CA ALA A 29 17.90 6.23 -13.14
C ALA A 29 17.83 6.02 -14.66
N GLN A 30 17.15 4.96 -15.12
CA GLN A 30 16.96 4.64 -16.53
C GLN A 30 15.77 5.37 -17.19
N ALA A 31 14.93 6.05 -16.41
CA ALA A 31 13.74 6.74 -16.92
C ALA A 31 14.10 7.80 -17.98
N GLN A 32 13.28 7.86 -19.04
CA GLN A 32 13.47 8.71 -20.22
C GLN A 32 12.36 9.75 -20.40
N GLN A 33 11.15 9.49 -19.92
CA GLN A 33 9.97 10.31 -20.22
C GLN A 33 9.22 10.75 -18.98
N LYS A 34 8.75 9.79 -18.18
CA LYS A 34 7.82 10.09 -17.08
C LYS A 34 7.99 9.16 -15.90
N ILE A 35 7.94 9.72 -14.70
CA ILE A 35 7.86 9.02 -13.43
C ILE A 35 6.61 9.51 -12.70
N ILE A 36 5.74 8.59 -12.29
CA ILE A 36 4.66 8.86 -11.35
C ILE A 36 4.92 8.02 -10.10
N LEU A 37 5.01 8.67 -8.94
CA LEU A 37 5.23 8.01 -7.65
C LEU A 37 4.11 8.40 -6.69
N GLU A 38 3.38 7.40 -6.21
CA GLU A 38 2.39 7.51 -5.16
C GLU A 38 2.83 6.67 -3.94
N THR A 39 2.91 7.25 -2.75
CA THR A 39 3.21 6.48 -1.52
C THR A 39 2.60 7.09 -0.26
N PHE A 40 2.25 6.23 0.71
CA PHE A 40 1.73 6.65 2.00
C PHE A 40 2.79 7.32 2.88
N ILE A 41 3.94 6.66 3.05
CA ILE A 41 5.05 7.15 3.89
C ILE A 41 6.28 7.36 3.01
N LEU A 42 6.84 8.57 3.14
CA LEU A 42 8.20 8.93 2.79
C LEU A 42 8.81 9.64 4.00
N PHE A 43 9.92 9.11 4.51
CA PHE A 43 10.71 9.76 5.56
C PHE A 43 12.00 10.33 4.98
N GLU A 44 12.48 11.43 5.58
CA GLU A 44 13.77 12.05 5.23
C GLU A 44 14.96 11.31 5.88
N ASP A 45 14.98 9.99 5.73
CA ASP A 45 16.06 9.11 6.19
C ASP A 45 16.98 8.71 5.02
N GLU A 46 17.87 7.76 5.24
CA GLU A 46 18.81 7.30 4.20
C GLU A 46 18.12 6.72 2.95
N VAL A 47 16.94 6.12 3.09
CA VAL A 47 16.15 5.64 1.94
C VAL A 47 15.50 6.82 1.23
N GLY A 48 14.87 7.73 1.98
CA GLY A 48 14.23 8.91 1.40
C GLY A 48 15.21 9.84 0.69
N LYS A 49 16.41 10.04 1.23
CA LYS A 49 17.49 10.81 0.59
C LYS A 49 17.97 10.16 -0.71
N LYS A 50 18.02 8.82 -0.78
CA LYS A 50 18.35 8.11 -2.02
C LYS A 50 17.25 8.27 -3.07
N LEU A 51 15.97 8.16 -2.68
CA LEU A 51 14.84 8.44 -3.56
C LEU A 51 14.90 9.89 -4.08
N HIS A 52 15.09 10.85 -3.17
CA HIS A 52 15.24 12.26 -3.49
C HIS A 52 16.33 12.50 -4.52
N ALA A 53 17.54 11.98 -4.28
CA ALA A 53 18.66 12.10 -5.21
C ALA A 53 18.36 11.47 -6.57
N ALA A 54 17.67 10.33 -6.60
CA ALA A 54 17.28 9.66 -7.85
C ALA A 54 16.28 10.50 -8.66
N LEU A 55 15.24 11.03 -8.00
CA LEU A 55 14.23 11.90 -8.62
C LEU A 55 14.83 13.22 -9.09
N LEU A 56 15.69 13.85 -8.27
CA LEU A 56 16.38 15.09 -8.61
C LEU A 56 17.24 14.91 -9.87
N LYS A 57 18.04 13.83 -9.92
CA LYS A 57 18.83 13.50 -11.11
C LYS A 57 17.96 13.23 -12.33
N ALA A 58 16.81 12.57 -12.18
CA ALA A 58 15.89 12.34 -13.29
C ALA A 58 15.29 13.64 -13.83
N ALA A 59 14.84 14.52 -12.93
CA ALA A 59 14.31 15.84 -13.28
C ALA A 59 15.36 16.71 -13.98
N GLN A 60 16.61 16.71 -13.51
CA GLN A 60 17.73 17.41 -14.15
C GLN A 60 18.05 16.90 -15.56
N ARG A 61 17.76 15.63 -15.87
CA ARG A 61 17.84 15.07 -17.23
C ARG A 61 16.64 15.45 -18.12
N GLY A 62 15.64 16.13 -17.57
CA GLY A 62 14.41 16.52 -18.27
C GLY A 62 13.27 15.49 -18.18
N VAL A 63 13.41 14.45 -17.35
CA VAL A 63 12.33 13.47 -17.12
C VAL A 63 11.21 14.12 -16.30
N LYS A 64 9.96 13.97 -16.72
CA LYS A 64 8.81 14.51 -15.98
C LYS A 64 8.52 13.64 -14.76
N ALA A 65 8.77 14.18 -13.56
CA ALA A 65 8.47 13.47 -12.32
C ALA A 65 7.27 14.07 -11.60
N GLU A 66 6.31 13.24 -11.22
CA GLU A 66 5.17 13.59 -10.39
C GLU A 66 5.18 12.73 -9.12
N VAL A 67 5.14 13.37 -7.95
CA VAL A 67 5.15 12.73 -6.64
C VAL A 67 3.87 13.07 -5.89
N LEU A 68 3.18 12.05 -5.38
CA LEU A 68 2.00 12.16 -4.54
C LEU A 68 2.22 11.42 -3.22
N LEU A 69 2.22 12.16 -2.12
CA LEU A 69 2.38 11.61 -0.77
C LEU A 69 1.10 11.75 0.06
N ASP A 70 0.83 10.83 0.97
CA ASP A 70 -0.21 11.05 1.97
C ASP A 70 0.25 12.06 3.02
N GLY A 71 -0.54 13.11 3.22
CA GLY A 71 -0.19 14.19 4.15
C GLY A 71 -0.18 13.76 5.62
N TYR A 72 -0.87 12.66 5.98
CA TYR A 72 -0.81 12.08 7.32
C TYR A 72 0.44 11.22 7.50
N GLY A 73 0.73 10.34 6.54
CA GLY A 73 1.85 9.39 6.56
C GLY A 73 3.22 9.99 6.32
N SER A 74 3.30 11.13 5.61
CA SER A 74 4.56 11.84 5.32
C SER A 74 4.59 13.23 5.99
N PRO A 75 4.55 13.29 7.34
CA PRO A 75 4.33 14.51 8.10
C PRO A 75 5.45 15.54 8.08
N ASP A 76 6.69 15.07 8.02
CA ASP A 76 7.85 15.76 8.58
C ASP A 76 8.98 15.92 7.55
N LEU A 77 8.65 16.05 6.26
CA LEU A 77 9.63 16.40 5.23
C LEU A 77 10.00 17.88 5.33
N SER A 78 11.29 18.20 5.27
CA SER A 78 11.75 19.58 5.32
C SER A 78 11.38 20.37 4.07
N ASP A 79 11.23 21.69 4.21
CA ASP A 79 11.00 22.59 3.08
C ASP A 79 12.17 22.55 2.08
N ALA A 80 13.39 22.31 2.57
CA ALA A 80 14.56 22.11 1.71
C ALA A 80 14.43 20.86 0.83
N PHE A 81 14.07 19.72 1.44
CA PHE A 81 13.86 18.46 0.73
C PHE A 81 12.80 18.57 -0.37
N VAL A 82 11.65 19.18 -0.07
CA VAL A 82 10.60 19.36 -1.07
C VAL A 82 10.98 20.45 -2.08
N GLY A 83 11.59 21.54 -1.61
CA GLY A 83 11.96 22.70 -2.40
C GLY A 83 13.03 22.42 -3.45
N GLU A 84 14.00 21.55 -3.17
CA GLU A 84 15.00 21.12 -4.15
C GLU A 84 14.35 20.35 -5.32
N LEU A 85 13.43 19.43 -5.02
CA LEU A 85 12.71 18.68 -6.04
C LEU A 85 11.81 19.59 -6.88
N THR A 86 11.02 20.45 -6.25
CA THR A 86 10.11 21.37 -6.97
C THR A 86 10.88 22.38 -7.81
N SER A 87 12.02 22.88 -7.33
CA SER A 87 12.91 23.76 -8.11
C SER A 87 13.50 23.06 -9.34
N ALA A 88 13.75 21.76 -9.27
CA ALA A 88 14.18 20.96 -10.42
C ALA A 88 13.04 20.59 -11.39
N GLY A 89 11.81 21.01 -11.11
CA GLY A 89 10.63 20.77 -11.94
C GLY A 89 9.83 19.52 -11.60
N VAL A 90 10.12 18.86 -10.46
CA VAL A 90 9.28 17.75 -9.95
C VAL A 90 7.95 18.32 -9.48
N ILE A 91 6.84 17.75 -9.96
CA ILE A 91 5.52 18.13 -9.46
C ILE A 91 5.25 17.37 -8.17
N PHE A 92 5.25 18.08 -7.05
CA PHE A 92 5.11 17.48 -5.72
C PHE A 92 3.74 17.79 -5.12
N ARG A 93 3.02 16.76 -4.66
CA ARG A 93 1.66 16.89 -4.10
C ARG A 93 1.48 16.10 -2.80
N TYR A 94 0.63 16.63 -1.93
CA TYR A 94 0.13 15.94 -0.75
C TYR A 94 -1.36 15.62 -0.87
N TYR A 95 -1.73 14.41 -0.49
CA TYR A 95 -3.11 13.96 -0.32
C TYR A 95 -3.62 14.27 1.09
N ASP A 96 -4.66 15.10 1.15
CA ASP A 96 -5.32 15.60 2.35
C ASP A 96 -4.36 16.00 3.49
N PRO A 97 -3.42 16.93 3.24
CA PRO A 97 -2.57 17.48 4.29
C PRO A 97 -3.41 18.32 5.25
N ARG A 98 -3.23 18.12 6.55
CA ARG A 98 -3.92 18.90 7.58
C ARG A 98 -2.96 19.40 8.66
N PRO A 99 -3.14 20.64 9.14
CA PRO A 99 -2.33 21.17 10.23
C PRO A 99 -2.61 20.40 11.52
N ARG A 100 -1.63 20.39 12.43
CA ARG A 100 -1.83 19.87 13.79
C ARG A 100 -2.76 20.82 14.55
N LEU A 101 -3.79 20.27 15.21
CA LEU A 101 -4.63 20.97 16.15
C LEU A 101 -4.29 20.48 17.56
N LEU A 102 -3.83 21.39 18.44
CA LEU A 102 -3.34 21.03 19.78
C LEU A 102 -2.25 19.93 19.76
N GLY A 103 -1.39 19.95 18.75
CA GLY A 103 -0.34 18.94 18.56
C GLY A 103 -0.80 17.62 17.93
N LEU A 104 -2.11 17.42 17.73
CA LEU A 104 -2.68 16.19 17.17
C LEU A 104 -3.21 16.41 15.75
N ARG A 105 -3.07 15.38 14.91
CA ARG A 105 -3.67 15.36 13.57
C ARG A 105 -5.05 14.73 13.64
N THR A 106 -6.05 15.44 13.14
CA THR A 106 -7.47 15.06 13.26
C THR A 106 -7.97 14.23 12.08
N ASN A 107 -7.24 14.19 10.96
CA ASN A 107 -7.59 13.47 9.73
C ASN A 107 -7.09 12.01 9.73
N ILE A 108 -7.51 11.24 10.73
CA ILE A 108 -7.03 9.86 10.95
C ILE A 108 -7.62 8.87 9.93
N PHE A 109 -8.72 9.21 9.27
CA PHE A 109 -9.48 8.29 8.41
C PHE A 109 -9.33 8.61 6.92
N ARG A 110 -9.57 7.61 6.06
CA ARG A 110 -9.59 7.76 4.58
C ARG A 110 -8.25 8.22 3.99
N ARG A 111 -7.18 7.58 4.41
CA ARG A 111 -5.81 7.87 3.95
C ARG A 111 -5.54 7.26 2.58
N MET A 112 -4.64 7.88 1.83
CA MET A 112 -4.07 7.27 0.63
C MET A 112 -3.01 6.27 1.10
N HIS A 113 -3.32 4.98 1.01
CA HIS A 113 -2.46 3.92 1.53
C HIS A 113 -1.81 3.10 0.42
N ARG A 114 -1.92 3.54 -0.84
CA ARG A 114 -1.28 2.94 -2.01
C ARG A 114 0.23 3.20 -1.99
N LYS A 115 0.98 2.30 -2.60
CA LYS A 115 2.40 2.47 -2.95
C LYS A 115 2.56 2.01 -4.38
N ILE A 116 2.56 2.96 -5.30
CA ILE A 116 2.60 2.72 -6.75
C ILE A 116 3.71 3.58 -7.35
N VAL A 117 4.51 2.99 -8.23
CA VAL A 117 5.44 3.74 -9.06
C VAL A 117 5.24 3.31 -10.50
N VAL A 118 5.07 4.25 -11.42
CA VAL A 118 4.96 3.99 -12.87
C VAL A 118 6.06 4.77 -13.58
N ILE A 119 6.83 4.08 -14.43
CA ILE A 119 7.99 4.65 -15.12
C ILE A 119 7.88 4.34 -16.62
N ASP A 120 7.93 5.41 -17.42
CA ASP A 120 7.90 5.42 -18.89
C ASP A 120 6.80 4.54 -19.50
N ASP A 121 5.65 4.45 -18.82
CA ASP A 121 4.50 3.63 -19.22
C ASP A 121 4.85 2.13 -19.46
N ARG A 122 6.03 1.70 -18.97
CA ARG A 122 6.65 0.41 -19.27
C ARG A 122 6.80 -0.48 -18.04
N ILE A 123 7.23 0.13 -16.93
CA ILE A 123 7.47 -0.58 -15.66
C ILE A 123 6.53 0.01 -14.61
N ALA A 124 5.91 -0.85 -13.82
CA ALA A 124 5.24 -0.45 -12.60
C ALA A 124 5.71 -1.23 -11.38
N PHE A 125 5.61 -0.60 -10.21
CA PHE A 125 5.82 -1.20 -8.91
C PHE A 125 4.55 -1.04 -8.08
N VAL A 126 4.09 -2.12 -7.43
CA VAL A 126 2.90 -2.10 -6.55
C VAL A 126 3.20 -2.96 -5.32
N GLY A 127 2.85 -2.49 -4.12
CA GLY A 127 3.14 -3.29 -2.91
C GLY A 127 2.78 -2.67 -1.58
N GLY A 128 3.36 -3.24 -0.52
CA GLY A 128 3.21 -2.79 0.87
C GLY A 128 4.34 -1.88 1.37
N ILE A 129 5.47 -1.86 0.67
CA ILE A 129 6.73 -1.24 1.10
C ILE A 129 6.65 0.28 0.99
N ASN A 130 6.83 0.98 2.11
CA ASN A 130 6.97 2.44 2.15
C ASN A 130 8.42 2.87 1.96
N TYR A 131 8.68 4.16 1.73
CA TYR A 131 10.05 4.69 1.67
C TYR A 131 10.54 5.10 3.05
N SER A 132 11.09 4.12 3.76
CA SER A 132 11.69 4.26 5.09
C SER A 132 12.79 3.22 5.30
N ALA A 133 13.83 3.59 6.05
CA ALA A 133 14.94 2.72 6.44
C ALA A 133 14.46 1.46 7.18
N GLU A 134 13.28 1.50 7.81
CA GLU A 134 12.71 0.36 8.53
C GLU A 134 12.42 -0.87 7.65
N HIS A 135 12.36 -0.71 6.33
CA HIS A 135 12.19 -1.84 5.41
C HIS A 135 13.51 -2.50 4.99
N MET A 136 14.66 -1.94 5.37
CA MET A 136 15.95 -2.57 5.11
C MET A 136 16.22 -3.71 6.10
N SER A 137 16.77 -4.83 5.61
CA SER A 137 17.06 -5.98 6.47
C SER A 137 18.09 -5.69 7.58
N ASP A 138 18.97 -4.72 7.36
CA ASP A 138 20.01 -4.27 8.29
C ASP A 138 19.54 -3.21 9.30
N TYR A 139 18.27 -2.77 9.25
CA TYR A 139 17.69 -1.82 10.21
C TYR A 139 17.62 -2.37 11.65
N GLY A 140 17.86 -3.68 11.81
CA GLY A 140 17.88 -4.36 13.10
C GLY A 140 16.55 -5.03 13.44
N PRO A 141 16.22 -5.20 14.74
CA PRO A 141 15.05 -5.97 15.18
C PRO A 141 13.70 -5.42 14.68
N GLN A 142 13.65 -4.13 14.31
CA GLN A 142 12.46 -3.46 13.78
C GLN A 142 12.35 -3.52 12.26
N ALA A 143 13.28 -4.20 11.57
CA ALA A 143 13.23 -4.37 10.12
C ALA A 143 11.91 -5.03 9.69
N LYS A 144 11.12 -4.38 8.84
CA LYS A 144 9.82 -4.89 8.41
C LYS A 144 9.98 -5.94 7.33
N GLN A 145 9.36 -7.11 7.55
CA GLN A 145 9.15 -8.12 6.52
C GLN A 145 7.99 -7.70 5.62
N ASP A 146 8.25 -7.36 4.36
CA ASP A 146 7.23 -6.85 3.45
C ASP A 146 7.52 -7.18 1.97
N TYR A 147 6.55 -6.97 1.10
CA TYR A 147 6.59 -7.38 -0.30
C TYR A 147 6.06 -6.30 -1.23
N ALA A 148 6.68 -6.23 -2.40
CA ALA A 148 6.20 -5.51 -3.56
C ALA A 148 6.34 -6.38 -4.81
N VAL A 149 5.75 -5.94 -5.91
CA VAL A 149 5.95 -6.53 -7.22
C VAL A 149 6.48 -5.48 -8.18
N ARG A 150 7.44 -5.88 -9.00
CA ARG A 150 7.82 -5.19 -10.23
C ARG A 150 7.12 -5.87 -11.39
N VAL A 151 6.48 -5.10 -12.24
CA VAL A 151 5.78 -5.61 -13.41
C VAL A 151 6.13 -4.83 -14.66
N GLU A 152 6.37 -5.57 -15.74
CA GLU A 152 6.45 -5.06 -17.11
C GLU A 152 5.41 -5.77 -17.96
N GLY A 153 4.77 -5.04 -18.89
CA GLY A 153 3.80 -5.61 -19.80
C GLY A 153 2.44 -4.91 -19.76
N PRO A 154 1.41 -5.48 -20.39
CA PRO A 154 0.17 -4.77 -20.68
C PRO A 154 -0.60 -4.26 -19.45
N VAL A 155 -0.41 -4.85 -18.25
CA VAL A 155 -1.04 -4.36 -17.03
C VAL A 155 -0.53 -2.99 -16.58
N VAL A 156 0.65 -2.57 -17.03
CA VAL A 156 1.21 -1.24 -16.70
C VAL A 156 0.33 -0.12 -17.26
N ALA A 157 -0.30 -0.33 -18.42
CA ALA A 157 -1.24 0.64 -18.98
C ALA A 157 -2.47 0.84 -18.09
N ASP A 158 -2.98 -0.22 -17.47
CA ASP A 158 -4.12 -0.14 -16.54
C ASP A 158 -3.74 0.64 -15.27
N ILE A 159 -2.53 0.38 -14.74
CA ILE A 159 -1.99 1.08 -13.55
C ILE A 159 -1.76 2.56 -13.87
N LEU A 160 -1.15 2.87 -15.01
CA LEU A 160 -0.94 4.24 -15.48
C LEU A 160 -2.26 4.98 -15.64
N GLN A 161 -3.23 4.36 -16.31
CA GLN A 161 -4.54 4.98 -16.52
C GLN A 161 -5.20 5.30 -15.18
N PHE A 162 -5.09 4.39 -14.21
CA PHE A 162 -5.59 4.61 -12.86
C PHE A 162 -4.89 5.80 -12.19
N GLU A 163 -3.56 5.88 -12.22
CA GLU A 163 -2.82 7.01 -11.65
C GLU A 163 -3.25 8.34 -12.27
N VAL A 164 -3.33 8.39 -13.61
CA VAL A 164 -3.70 9.60 -14.36
C VAL A 164 -5.13 10.05 -14.05
N GLU A 165 -6.10 9.13 -13.96
CA GLU A 165 -7.50 9.45 -13.63
C GLU A 165 -7.68 9.93 -12.19
N ASN A 166 -6.78 9.56 -11.28
CA ASN A 166 -6.78 9.98 -9.88
C ASN A 166 -5.99 11.28 -9.62
N LEU A 167 -5.31 11.84 -10.62
CA LEU A 167 -4.67 13.15 -10.51
C LEU A 167 -5.70 14.30 -10.49
N PRO A 168 -5.40 15.42 -9.80
CA PRO A 168 -6.31 16.56 -9.73
C PRO A 168 -6.61 17.13 -11.13
N GLY A 169 -7.88 17.40 -11.42
CA GLY A 169 -8.32 18.01 -12.69
C GLY A 169 -8.52 17.03 -13.85
N GLN A 170 -8.21 15.75 -13.67
CA GLN A 170 -8.39 14.71 -14.70
C GLN A 170 -9.50 13.69 -14.36
N SER A 171 -10.17 13.88 -13.22
CA SER A 171 -11.24 12.98 -12.79
C SER A 171 -12.41 13.04 -13.79
N PRO A 172 -12.81 11.90 -14.39
CA PRO A 172 -13.87 11.89 -15.39
C PRO A 172 -15.20 12.39 -14.82
N ALA A 173 -16.03 12.97 -15.69
CA ALA A 173 -17.39 13.36 -15.36
C ALA A 173 -18.15 12.17 -14.76
N ARG A 174 -18.59 12.34 -13.51
CA ARG A 174 -19.18 11.29 -12.67
C ARG A 174 -20.36 10.65 -13.38
N ARG A 175 -20.43 9.31 -13.37
CA ARG A 175 -21.61 8.58 -13.85
C ARG A 175 -22.63 8.47 -12.71
N TRP A 176 -23.88 8.84 -13.00
CA TRP A 176 -24.92 8.98 -11.97
C TRP A 176 -25.54 7.61 -11.58
N TRP A 177 -25.16 6.56 -12.31
CA TRP A 177 -25.61 5.20 -12.14
C TRP A 177 -24.51 4.38 -11.47
N LYS A 178 -24.75 3.95 -10.22
CA LYS A 178 -23.86 3.01 -9.52
C LYS A 178 -23.92 1.66 -10.22
N ARG A 179 -22.85 1.26 -10.90
CA ARG A 179 -22.70 -0.12 -11.38
C ARG A 179 -22.28 -0.99 -10.21
N HIS A 180 -22.97 -2.11 -10.01
CA HIS A 180 -22.44 -3.16 -9.14
C HIS A 180 -21.25 -3.81 -9.84
N HIS A 181 -20.05 -3.56 -9.33
CA HIS A 181 -18.83 -4.21 -9.83
C HIS A 181 -18.80 -5.66 -9.31
N GLN A 182 -18.79 -6.62 -10.25
CA GLN A 182 -18.47 -8.01 -9.92
C GLN A 182 -16.97 -8.21 -10.06
N ALA A 183 -16.37 -9.05 -9.20
CA ALA A 183 -14.95 -9.38 -9.31
C ALA A 183 -14.68 -10.07 -10.64
N GLU A 184 -13.74 -9.51 -11.42
CA GLU A 184 -13.51 -9.94 -12.79
C GLU A 184 -13.13 -11.44 -12.85
N GLU A 185 -13.77 -12.17 -13.76
CA GLU A 185 -13.50 -13.58 -14.00
C GLU A 185 -12.40 -13.75 -15.03
N ASN A 186 -11.37 -14.51 -14.65
CA ASN A 186 -10.41 -14.99 -15.61
C ASN A 186 -11.03 -16.16 -16.38
N ARG A 187 -11.59 -15.88 -17.57
CA ARG A 187 -12.28 -16.88 -18.40
C ARG A 187 -11.30 -17.79 -19.15
N HIS A 188 -10.07 -17.33 -19.34
CA HIS A 188 -9.02 -18.03 -20.07
C HIS A 188 -7.73 -17.98 -19.25
N PRO A 189 -7.65 -18.74 -18.13
CA PRO A 189 -6.47 -18.72 -17.28
C PRO A 189 -5.25 -19.26 -18.04
N GLY A 190 -4.19 -18.47 -18.06
CA GLY A 190 -2.88 -18.77 -18.64
C GLY A 190 -1.76 -18.38 -17.68
N GLU A 191 -0.52 -18.29 -18.17
CA GLU A 191 0.62 -17.82 -17.39
C GLU A 191 0.84 -16.31 -17.60
N ALA A 192 1.64 -15.67 -16.74
CA ALA A 192 2.00 -14.26 -16.87
C ALA A 192 0.79 -13.29 -16.94
N GLN A 193 -0.33 -13.66 -16.31
CA GLN A 193 -1.53 -12.83 -16.30
C GLN A 193 -1.61 -11.98 -15.02
N ALA A 194 -2.04 -10.73 -15.17
CA ALA A 194 -2.23 -9.81 -14.06
C ALA A 194 -3.54 -9.03 -14.19
N LEU A 195 -4.12 -8.69 -13.04
CA LEU A 195 -5.29 -7.83 -12.92
C LEU A 195 -5.00 -6.80 -11.84
N PHE A 196 -5.03 -5.52 -12.21
CA PHE A 196 -4.94 -4.42 -11.26
C PHE A 196 -6.31 -4.18 -10.62
N VAL A 197 -6.33 -4.16 -9.28
CA VAL A 197 -7.54 -3.99 -8.48
C VAL A 197 -7.28 -2.94 -7.40
N TRP A 198 -8.20 -2.01 -7.23
CA TRP A 198 -8.10 -0.98 -6.20
C TRP A 198 -9.36 -0.94 -5.34
N ARG A 199 -9.22 -0.25 -4.21
CA ARG A 199 -10.33 0.08 -3.33
C ARG A 199 -10.40 1.58 -3.12
N ASP A 200 -11.61 2.13 -3.25
CA ASP A 200 -11.92 3.53 -2.99
C ASP A 200 -13.19 3.70 -2.14
N ASN A 201 -13.56 4.96 -1.86
CA ASN A 201 -14.76 5.30 -1.09
C ASN A 201 -16.00 5.49 -1.96
N GLU A 202 -15.91 5.20 -3.26
CA GLU A 202 -16.92 5.49 -4.28
C GLU A 202 -17.44 4.20 -4.94
N GLU A 203 -16.89 3.82 -6.09
CA GLU A 203 -17.36 2.71 -6.93
C GLU A 203 -16.73 1.36 -6.53
N HIS A 204 -15.48 1.36 -6.06
CA HIS A 204 -14.67 0.15 -5.85
C HIS A 204 -14.51 -0.20 -4.36
N ARG A 205 -15.61 -0.17 -3.58
CA ARG A 205 -15.53 -0.23 -2.12
C ARG A 205 -15.06 -1.57 -1.53
N ASP A 206 -15.26 -2.67 -2.24
CA ASP A 206 -15.00 -4.02 -1.76
C ASP A 206 -14.42 -4.95 -2.85
N ASP A 207 -13.84 -4.39 -3.92
CA ASP A 207 -13.25 -5.17 -5.02
C ASP A 207 -12.14 -6.10 -4.53
N ILE A 208 -11.21 -5.57 -3.73
CA ILE A 208 -10.12 -6.36 -3.13
C ILE A 208 -10.70 -7.48 -2.25
N GLU A 209 -11.64 -7.18 -1.34
CA GLU A 209 -12.28 -8.19 -0.47
C GLU A 209 -12.98 -9.27 -1.31
N ARG A 210 -13.67 -8.90 -2.40
CA ARG A 210 -14.34 -9.86 -3.29
C ARG A 210 -13.34 -10.86 -3.89
N HIS A 211 -12.15 -10.42 -4.28
CA HIS A 211 -11.13 -11.32 -4.82
C HIS A 211 -10.59 -12.29 -3.76
N TYR A 212 -10.40 -11.85 -2.52
CA TYR A 212 -10.07 -12.75 -1.40
C TYR A 212 -11.19 -13.78 -1.15
N LEU A 213 -12.47 -13.37 -1.17
CA LEU A 213 -13.61 -14.28 -1.00
C LEU A 213 -13.70 -15.31 -2.13
N LYS A 214 -13.47 -14.88 -3.37
CA LYS A 214 -13.45 -15.75 -4.55
C LYS A 214 -12.32 -16.77 -4.46
N MET A 215 -11.11 -16.32 -4.12
CA MET A 215 -9.96 -17.17 -3.86
C MET A 215 -10.29 -18.26 -2.81
N LEU A 216 -10.79 -17.87 -1.64
CA LEU A 216 -11.15 -18.83 -0.58
C LEU A 216 -12.27 -19.79 -0.98
N THR A 217 -13.17 -19.38 -1.88
CA THR A 217 -14.26 -20.23 -2.37
C THR A 217 -13.79 -21.23 -3.42
N GLN A 218 -12.84 -20.83 -4.27
CA GLN A 218 -12.34 -21.63 -5.39
C GLN A 218 -11.22 -22.59 -4.99
N ALA A 219 -10.46 -22.27 -3.93
CA ALA A 219 -9.32 -23.04 -3.45
C ALA A 219 -9.63 -24.53 -3.30
N LYS A 220 -8.68 -25.37 -3.78
CA LYS A 220 -8.78 -26.83 -3.77
C LYS A 220 -7.78 -27.51 -2.85
N ARG A 221 -6.57 -26.97 -2.69
CA ARG A 221 -5.48 -27.60 -1.93
C ARG A 221 -4.93 -26.70 -0.84
N GLU A 222 -4.52 -25.48 -1.17
CA GLU A 222 -3.82 -24.60 -0.23
C GLU A 222 -4.20 -23.14 -0.42
N VAL A 223 -4.27 -22.44 0.71
CA VAL A 223 -4.29 -20.97 0.77
C VAL A 223 -3.27 -20.54 1.82
N ILE A 224 -2.40 -19.61 1.48
CA ILE A 224 -1.53 -18.92 2.44
C ILE A 224 -1.84 -17.43 2.37
N ILE A 225 -2.15 -16.82 3.50
CA ILE A 225 -2.36 -15.38 3.64
C ILE A 225 -1.34 -14.87 4.65
N ALA A 226 -0.50 -13.92 4.26
CA ALA A 226 0.38 -13.19 5.17
C ALA A 226 -0.10 -11.74 5.25
N ASN A 227 -0.62 -11.35 6.42
CA ASN A 227 -1.15 -10.00 6.61
C ASN A 227 -0.77 -9.45 7.98
N ALA A 228 -0.20 -8.24 7.98
CA ALA A 228 0.22 -7.53 9.19
C ALA A 228 -0.94 -7.26 10.16
N TYR A 229 -2.05 -6.76 9.62
CA TYR A 229 -3.23 -6.37 10.39
C TYR A 229 -4.43 -7.19 9.94
N PHE A 230 -4.69 -8.27 10.66
CA PHE A 230 -5.77 -9.20 10.33
C PHE A 230 -6.95 -9.04 11.30
N PHE A 231 -7.96 -8.29 10.86
CA PHE A 231 -9.23 -8.15 11.56
C PHE A 231 -10.40 -7.97 10.56
N PRO A 232 -10.66 -8.96 9.70
CA PRO A 232 -11.58 -8.78 8.59
C PRO A 232 -13.04 -8.93 9.00
N GLY A 233 -13.95 -8.67 8.05
CA GLY A 233 -15.38 -8.91 8.22
C GLY A 233 -15.75 -10.39 8.33
N TYR A 234 -16.98 -10.65 8.81
CA TYR A 234 -17.51 -12.01 8.99
C TYR A 234 -17.49 -12.86 7.71
N ARG A 235 -17.69 -12.25 6.54
CA ARG A 235 -17.68 -12.94 5.24
C ARG A 235 -16.34 -13.65 5.02
N LEU A 236 -15.23 -12.93 5.24
CA LEU A 236 -13.89 -13.47 5.05
C LEU A 236 -13.56 -14.55 6.09
N LEU A 237 -13.87 -14.30 7.36
CA LEU A 237 -13.68 -15.29 8.43
C LEU A 237 -14.46 -16.59 8.17
N HIS A 238 -15.71 -16.47 7.70
CA HIS A 238 -16.52 -17.63 7.37
C HIS A 238 -16.00 -18.36 6.13
N ALA A 239 -15.57 -17.63 5.09
CA ALA A 239 -14.99 -18.21 3.89
C ALA A 239 -13.72 -19.01 4.19
N MET A 240 -12.83 -18.50 5.06
CA MET A 240 -11.63 -19.22 5.51
C MET A 240 -11.97 -20.53 6.20
N ARG A 241 -12.92 -20.51 7.15
CA ARG A 241 -13.36 -21.75 7.84
C ARG A 241 -14.05 -22.71 6.89
N LYS A 242 -14.84 -22.21 5.93
CA LYS A 242 -15.49 -23.05 4.93
C LYS A 242 -14.44 -23.70 4.03
N ALA A 243 -13.37 -23.00 3.66
CA ALA A 243 -12.26 -23.57 2.92
C ALA A 243 -11.54 -24.68 3.71
N ALA A 244 -11.18 -24.40 4.96
CA ALA A 244 -10.55 -25.39 5.84
C ALA A 244 -11.41 -26.65 6.02
N ARG A 245 -12.73 -26.49 6.24
CA ARG A 245 -13.67 -27.63 6.34
C ARG A 245 -13.85 -28.43 5.05
N ARG A 246 -13.57 -27.84 3.89
CA ARG A 246 -13.54 -28.57 2.60
C ARG A 246 -12.26 -29.40 2.43
N GLY A 247 -11.32 -29.34 3.38
CA GLY A 247 -10.03 -30.02 3.30
C GLY A 247 -8.91 -29.17 2.71
N VAL A 248 -9.14 -27.88 2.44
CA VAL A 248 -8.09 -26.96 1.98
C VAL A 248 -7.16 -26.63 3.16
N SER A 249 -5.85 -26.72 2.96
CA SER A 249 -4.86 -26.24 3.92
C SER A 249 -4.85 -24.71 3.95
N VAL A 250 -5.56 -24.11 4.90
CA VAL A 250 -5.61 -22.64 5.06
C VAL A 250 -4.62 -22.19 6.12
N LYS A 251 -3.57 -21.46 5.71
CA LYS A 251 -2.52 -20.92 6.56
C LYS A 251 -2.63 -19.39 6.64
N LEU A 252 -2.65 -18.87 7.85
CA LEU A 252 -2.69 -17.43 8.13
C LEU A 252 -1.43 -17.06 8.91
N ILE A 253 -0.57 -16.23 8.32
CA ILE A 253 0.61 -15.64 8.94
C ILE A 253 0.26 -14.23 9.40
N VAL A 254 0.43 -13.96 10.69
CA VAL A 254 0.17 -12.67 11.33
C VAL A 254 1.38 -12.23 12.15
N GLN A 255 1.45 -10.94 12.47
CA GLN A 255 2.50 -10.40 13.33
C GLN A 255 2.34 -10.91 14.77
N GLY A 256 3.33 -11.62 15.30
CA GLY A 256 3.32 -12.15 16.67
C GLY A 256 3.54 -11.09 17.75
N GLU A 257 4.33 -10.07 17.42
CA GLU A 257 4.62 -8.92 18.28
C GLU A 257 4.29 -7.63 17.53
N PRO A 258 3.01 -7.24 17.47
CA PRO A 258 2.61 -6.02 16.79
C PRO A 258 2.99 -4.78 17.58
N ASP A 259 3.41 -3.75 16.85
CA ASP A 259 3.85 -2.44 17.35
C ASP A 259 2.75 -1.76 18.20
N MET A 260 1.49 -2.12 17.95
CA MET A 260 0.33 -1.65 18.70
C MET A 260 -0.34 -2.79 19.50
N PRO A 261 -0.34 -2.75 20.85
CA PRO A 261 -0.95 -3.79 21.69
C PRO A 261 -2.41 -4.10 21.38
N ILE A 262 -3.18 -3.10 20.93
CA ILE A 262 -4.60 -3.27 20.57
C ILE A 262 -4.81 -4.18 19.36
N VAL A 263 -3.87 -4.20 18.42
CA VAL A 263 -3.88 -5.09 17.24
C VAL A 263 -3.68 -6.54 17.70
N LYS A 264 -2.77 -6.75 18.65
CA LYS A 264 -2.54 -8.07 19.27
C LYS A 264 -3.81 -8.61 19.91
N VAL A 265 -4.51 -7.75 20.65
CA VAL A 265 -5.78 -8.11 21.29
C VAL A 265 -6.80 -8.48 20.22
N GLY A 266 -7.01 -7.62 19.22
CA GLY A 266 -7.96 -7.86 18.12
C GLY A 266 -7.73 -9.17 17.38
N ALA A 267 -6.49 -9.45 16.94
CA ALA A 267 -6.14 -10.69 16.26
C ALA A 267 -6.38 -11.93 17.14
N ARG A 268 -6.00 -11.87 18.43
CA ARG A 268 -6.22 -12.97 19.38
C ARG A 268 -7.69 -13.28 19.65
N LEU A 269 -8.59 -12.31 19.50
CA LEU A 269 -10.04 -12.57 19.57
C LEU A 269 -10.49 -13.55 18.48
N LEU A 270 -9.80 -13.57 17.34
CA LEU A 270 -10.16 -14.36 16.17
C LEU A 270 -9.53 -15.76 16.15
N TYR A 271 -8.42 -15.97 16.85
CA TYR A 271 -7.71 -17.25 16.85
C TYR A 271 -8.60 -18.42 17.26
N ASN A 272 -9.38 -18.25 18.34
CA ASN A 272 -10.33 -19.25 18.80
C ASN A 272 -11.36 -19.65 17.73
N TYR A 273 -11.77 -18.71 16.88
CA TYR A 273 -12.76 -18.94 15.83
C TYR A 273 -12.13 -19.63 14.60
N LEU A 274 -10.91 -19.23 14.25
CA LEU A 274 -10.16 -19.71 13.09
C LEU A 274 -9.56 -21.10 13.33
N VAL A 275 -8.82 -21.29 14.42
CA VAL A 275 -8.14 -22.55 14.76
C VAL A 275 -9.15 -23.69 14.91
N LYS A 276 -10.25 -23.46 15.64
CA LYS A 276 -11.36 -24.44 15.72
C LYS A 276 -12.11 -24.66 14.41
N GLY A 277 -11.92 -23.79 13.43
CA GLY A 277 -12.42 -23.95 12.07
C GLY A 277 -11.49 -24.73 11.15
N GLY A 278 -10.32 -25.18 11.64
CA GLY A 278 -9.30 -25.87 10.85
C GLY A 278 -8.28 -24.94 10.17
N VAL A 279 -8.31 -23.64 10.45
CA VAL A 279 -7.32 -22.69 9.92
C VAL A 279 -6.04 -22.78 10.75
N GLN A 280 -4.89 -22.93 10.10
CA GLN A 280 -3.59 -22.94 10.72
C GLN A 280 -3.09 -21.50 10.88
N VAL A 281 -3.00 -21.00 12.11
CA VAL A 281 -2.54 -19.63 12.39
C VAL A 281 -1.08 -19.68 12.83
N TYR A 282 -0.26 -18.81 12.27
CA TYR A 282 1.17 -18.71 12.51
C TYR A 282 1.52 -17.27 12.94
N GLU A 283 2.10 -17.12 14.12
CA GLU A 283 2.65 -15.84 14.60
C GLU A 283 4.09 -15.71 14.11
N TYR A 284 4.38 -14.75 13.25
CA TYR A 284 5.74 -14.40 12.84
C TYR A 284 6.47 -13.64 13.96
N ARG A 285 7.68 -14.07 14.34
CA ARG A 285 8.37 -13.59 15.55
C ARG A 285 9.78 -13.07 15.34
N ARG A 286 10.33 -13.18 14.13
CA ARG A 286 11.70 -12.71 13.87
C ARG A 286 11.83 -11.20 13.89
N ARG A 287 10.88 -10.50 13.27
CA ARG A 287 10.83 -9.04 13.11
C ARG A 287 9.39 -8.61 12.82
N PRO A 288 9.05 -7.31 12.76
CA PRO A 288 7.70 -6.88 12.38
C PRO A 288 7.28 -7.44 11.01
N LEU A 289 6.08 -8.03 10.91
CA LEU A 289 5.48 -8.43 9.63
C LEU A 289 4.65 -7.28 9.09
N HIS A 290 4.98 -6.80 7.90
CA HIS A 290 4.20 -5.80 7.17
C HIS A 290 3.64 -6.32 5.84
N GLY A 291 3.77 -7.61 5.53
CA GLY A 291 3.23 -8.20 4.30
C GLY A 291 1.71 -8.02 4.14
N LYS A 292 1.27 -7.89 2.88
CA LYS A 292 -0.14 -7.95 2.44
C LYS A 292 -0.25 -8.83 1.21
N VAL A 293 0.11 -10.09 1.39
CA VAL A 293 0.23 -11.06 0.30
C VAL A 293 -0.63 -12.28 0.56
N ALA A 294 -1.13 -12.88 -0.50
CA ALA A 294 -1.79 -14.18 -0.40
C ALA A 294 -1.59 -14.99 -1.68
N LEU A 295 -1.72 -16.31 -1.54
CA LEU A 295 -1.72 -17.24 -2.65
C LEU A 295 -2.80 -18.30 -2.48
N MET A 296 -3.23 -18.88 -3.60
CA MET A 296 -4.15 -20.00 -3.66
C MET A 296 -3.68 -20.98 -4.72
N ASP A 297 -3.54 -22.23 -4.30
CA ASP A 297 -3.11 -23.34 -5.15
C ASP A 297 -1.88 -22.90 -5.99
N ASP A 298 -1.68 -23.43 -7.21
CA ASP A 298 -0.39 -23.23 -7.89
C ASP A 298 -0.25 -21.93 -8.68
N HIS A 299 -1.32 -21.17 -8.95
CA HIS A 299 -1.25 -20.09 -9.94
C HIS A 299 -1.72 -18.73 -9.41
N TRP A 300 -2.67 -18.69 -8.47
CA TRP A 300 -3.26 -17.42 -8.06
C TRP A 300 -2.48 -16.79 -6.90
N ALA A 301 -2.08 -15.54 -7.04
CA ALA A 301 -1.46 -14.76 -5.97
C ALA A 301 -1.98 -13.31 -5.96
N THR A 302 -1.77 -12.62 -4.85
CA THR A 302 -1.94 -11.17 -4.77
C THR A 302 -0.85 -10.53 -3.91
N VAL A 303 -0.41 -9.35 -4.34
CA VAL A 303 0.49 -8.46 -3.61
C VAL A 303 -0.06 -7.05 -3.72
N GLY A 304 -0.02 -6.27 -2.65
CA GLY A 304 -0.51 -4.90 -2.68
C GLY A 304 -0.38 -4.19 -1.36
N SER A 305 -1.18 -3.14 -1.18
CA SER A 305 -1.15 -2.30 0.02
C SER A 305 -2.23 -2.66 1.05
N SER A 306 -3.26 -3.42 0.65
CA SER A 306 -4.47 -3.63 1.46
C SER A 306 -4.25 -4.57 2.63
N ASN A 307 -4.41 -4.03 3.83
CA ASN A 307 -4.54 -4.82 5.05
C ASN A 307 -5.94 -5.44 5.14
N LEU A 308 -6.06 -6.56 5.85
CA LEU A 308 -7.35 -7.22 6.07
C LEU A 308 -8.00 -6.76 7.37
N ASP A 309 -8.07 -5.44 7.57
CA ASP A 309 -8.63 -4.78 8.76
C ASP A 309 -9.79 -3.83 8.40
N PRO A 310 -10.61 -3.40 9.37
CA PRO A 310 -11.81 -2.63 9.08
C PRO A 310 -11.53 -1.26 8.46
N LEU A 311 -10.41 -0.60 8.78
CA LEU A 311 -10.07 0.71 8.22
C LEU A 311 -9.59 0.57 6.78
N SER A 312 -8.69 -0.39 6.50
CA SER A 312 -8.23 -0.64 5.13
C SER A 312 -9.38 -1.07 4.21
N LEU A 313 -10.22 -2.00 4.67
CA LEU A 313 -11.35 -2.50 3.88
C LEU A 313 -12.51 -1.49 3.77
N SER A 314 -12.65 -0.53 4.70
CA SER A 314 -13.83 0.36 4.73
C SER A 314 -13.54 1.83 4.43
N LEU A 315 -12.30 2.33 4.56
CA LEU A 315 -12.01 3.77 4.49
C LEU A 315 -10.76 4.13 3.68
N ASN A 316 -9.65 3.39 3.79
CA ASN A 316 -8.38 3.76 3.13
C ASN A 316 -8.36 3.44 1.65
N LEU A 317 -7.67 4.26 0.86
CA LEU A 317 -7.47 3.98 -0.55
C LEU A 317 -6.34 2.95 -0.70
N GLU A 318 -6.62 1.85 -1.40
CA GLU A 318 -5.71 0.69 -1.48
C GLU A 318 -5.61 0.19 -2.92
N ALA A 319 -4.53 -0.52 -3.25
CA ALA A 319 -4.34 -1.16 -4.54
C ALA A 319 -3.57 -2.47 -4.41
N ASN A 320 -3.97 -3.45 -5.21
CA ASN A 320 -3.39 -4.78 -5.29
C ASN A 320 -3.19 -5.17 -6.76
N LEU A 321 -2.11 -5.90 -7.02
CA LEU A 321 -1.98 -6.71 -8.22
C LEU A 321 -2.44 -8.13 -7.89
N ILE A 322 -3.37 -8.64 -8.69
CA ILE A 322 -3.76 -10.05 -8.68
C ILE A 322 -3.05 -10.72 -9.83
N ILE A 323 -2.42 -11.85 -9.56
CA ILE A 323 -1.49 -12.51 -10.46
C ILE A 323 -1.99 -13.93 -10.67
N HIS A 324 -1.97 -14.38 -11.91
CA HIS A 324 -2.18 -15.77 -12.29
C HIS A 324 -0.94 -16.23 -13.07
N ASP A 325 0.02 -16.77 -12.32
CA ASP A 325 1.30 -17.24 -12.85
C ASP A 325 1.91 -18.27 -11.89
N ARG A 326 2.28 -19.43 -12.43
CA ARG A 326 2.79 -20.55 -11.63
C ARG A 326 4.16 -20.26 -11.02
N THR A 327 5.04 -19.61 -11.78
CA THR A 327 6.42 -19.35 -11.34
C THR A 327 6.43 -18.32 -10.21
N PHE A 328 5.68 -17.24 -10.37
CA PHE A 328 5.48 -16.23 -9.34
C PHE A 328 4.85 -16.82 -8.09
N ASN A 329 3.78 -17.60 -8.24
CA ASN A 329 3.09 -18.23 -7.13
C ASN A 329 4.01 -19.21 -6.36
N GLN A 330 4.82 -20.01 -7.07
CA GLN A 330 5.81 -20.88 -6.46
C GLN A 330 6.87 -20.08 -5.69
N THR A 331 7.38 -19.00 -6.26
CA THR A 331 8.36 -18.12 -5.61
C THR A 331 7.80 -17.55 -4.30
N LEU A 332 6.56 -17.04 -4.33
CA LEU A 332 5.88 -16.54 -3.14
C LEU A 332 5.61 -17.67 -2.12
N ARG A 333 5.21 -18.86 -2.57
CA ARG A 333 5.01 -20.02 -1.72
C ARG A 333 6.29 -20.39 -0.98
N ASP A 334 7.41 -20.53 -1.68
CA ASP A 334 8.67 -20.94 -1.10
C ASP A 334 9.15 -19.93 -0.06
N ASN A 335 8.98 -18.64 -0.33
CA ASN A 335 9.29 -17.57 0.61
C ASN A 335 8.43 -17.67 1.89
N LEU A 336 7.10 -17.76 1.75
CA LEU A 336 6.18 -17.82 2.89
C LEU A 336 6.34 -19.14 3.68
N GLN A 337 6.60 -20.26 3.01
CA GLN A 337 6.89 -21.52 3.68
C GLN A 337 8.22 -21.46 4.45
N GLY A 338 9.25 -20.83 3.88
CA GLY A 338 10.50 -20.54 4.57
C GLY A 338 10.27 -19.76 5.87
N ILE A 339 9.45 -18.70 5.81
CA ILE A 339 9.08 -17.92 7.00
C ILE A 339 8.30 -18.78 8.02
N ILE A 340 7.35 -19.60 7.56
CA ILE A 340 6.58 -20.48 8.44
C ILE A 340 7.49 -21.45 9.19
N VAL A 341 8.45 -22.06 8.49
CA VAL A 341 9.34 -23.08 9.06
C VAL A 341 10.36 -22.47 10.01
N ASN A 342 10.94 -21.33 9.63
CA ASN A 342 12.11 -20.79 10.33
C ASN A 342 11.77 -19.74 11.40
N ASP A 343 10.70 -18.95 11.18
CA ASP A 343 10.49 -17.69 11.90
C ASP A 343 9.10 -17.56 12.55
N CYS A 344 8.22 -18.54 12.32
CA CYS A 344 6.87 -18.55 12.88
C CYS A 344 6.70 -19.53 14.04
N LYS A 345 5.79 -19.18 14.94
CA LYS A 345 5.21 -20.10 15.93
C LYS A 345 3.78 -20.40 15.55
N GLN A 346 3.43 -21.67 15.36
CA GLN A 346 2.04 -22.05 15.15
C GLN A 346 1.23 -21.82 16.44
N VAL A 347 0.07 -21.19 16.30
CA VAL A 347 -0.89 -21.02 17.38
C VAL A 347 -1.63 -22.34 17.58
N ASP A 348 -1.39 -22.97 18.72
CA ASP A 348 -2.09 -24.17 19.16
C ASP A 348 -3.16 -23.85 20.23
N GLU A 349 -3.89 -24.88 20.65
CA GLU A 349 -4.95 -24.73 21.65
C GLU A 349 -4.46 -24.22 23.02
N SER A 350 -3.19 -24.44 23.37
CA SER A 350 -2.60 -23.95 24.62
C SER A 350 -2.37 -22.44 24.62
N MET A 351 -2.20 -21.85 23.44
CA MET A 351 -2.04 -20.40 23.25
C MET A 351 -3.38 -19.66 23.10
N LEU A 352 -4.50 -20.40 23.02
CA LEU A 352 -5.82 -19.80 22.94
C LEU A 352 -6.24 -19.24 24.31
N PRO A 353 -6.80 -18.02 24.36
CA PRO A 353 -7.30 -17.47 25.62
C PRO A 353 -8.41 -18.38 26.17
N LYS A 354 -8.34 -18.66 27.48
CA LYS A 354 -9.32 -19.51 28.19
C LYS A 354 -10.74 -19.00 27.95
N ARG A 355 -11.62 -19.91 27.52
CA ARG A 355 -13.05 -19.66 27.28
C ARG A 355 -13.80 -19.53 28.60
N THR A 356 -13.65 -18.40 29.26
CA THR A 356 -14.60 -17.96 30.28
C THR A 356 -15.74 -17.22 29.59
N TRP A 357 -16.99 -17.41 30.03
CA TRP A 357 -18.16 -16.72 29.47
C TRP A 357 -17.94 -15.19 29.36
N TRP A 358 -17.26 -14.62 30.37
CA TRP A 358 -16.85 -13.23 30.43
C TRP A 358 -15.86 -12.82 29.33
N ASN A 359 -14.85 -13.64 29.07
CA ASN A 359 -13.88 -13.38 28.01
C ASN A 359 -14.54 -13.50 26.64
N LEU A 360 -15.48 -14.44 26.47
CA LEU A 360 -16.23 -14.59 25.23
C LEU A 360 -17.11 -13.37 24.98
N THR A 361 -17.91 -12.93 25.96
CA THR A 361 -18.78 -11.76 25.83
C THR A 361 -17.96 -10.49 25.56
N LYS A 362 -16.86 -10.26 26.29
CA LYS A 362 -15.95 -9.14 26.02
C LYS A 362 -15.37 -9.18 24.61
N SER A 363 -14.93 -10.36 24.16
CA SER A 363 -14.36 -10.53 22.81
C SER A 363 -15.40 -10.25 21.73
N VAL A 364 -16.64 -10.71 21.92
CA VAL A 364 -17.75 -10.46 20.99
C VAL A 364 -18.11 -8.97 20.95
N LEU A 365 -18.22 -8.32 22.10
CA LEU A 365 -18.52 -6.88 22.18
C LEU A 365 -17.40 -6.03 21.59
N ALA A 366 -16.14 -6.33 21.93
CA ALA A 366 -14.98 -5.65 21.34
C ALA A 366 -14.89 -5.86 19.83
N PHE A 367 -15.18 -7.09 19.36
CA PHE A 367 -15.22 -7.38 17.95
C PHE A 367 -16.31 -6.60 17.22
N HIS A 368 -17.53 -6.59 17.78
CA HIS A 368 -18.66 -5.87 17.20
C HIS A 368 -18.41 -4.36 17.18
N PHE A 369 -17.86 -3.80 18.27
CA PHE A 369 -17.47 -2.40 18.34
C PHE A 369 -16.42 -2.06 17.27
N LEU A 370 -15.29 -2.76 17.23
CA LEU A 370 -14.22 -2.52 16.24
C LEU A 370 -14.70 -2.72 14.80
N ARG A 371 -15.63 -3.66 14.57
CA ARG A 371 -16.22 -3.94 13.26
C ARG A 371 -17.13 -2.82 12.76
N HIS A 372 -17.95 -2.26 13.64
CA HIS A 372 -18.90 -1.19 13.32
C HIS A 372 -18.27 0.20 13.45
N PHE A 373 -17.11 0.31 14.08
CA PHE A 373 -16.38 1.56 14.25
C PHE A 373 -16.17 2.34 12.93
N PRO A 374 -15.73 1.73 11.81
CA PRO A 374 -15.61 2.48 10.55
C PRO A 374 -16.95 2.98 10.00
N ALA A 375 -18.06 2.27 10.22
CA ALA A 375 -19.39 2.71 9.80
C ALA A 375 -19.89 3.87 10.65
N LEU A 376 -19.63 3.84 11.97
CA LEU A 376 -19.92 4.93 12.90
C LEU A 376 -19.11 6.18 12.56
N VAL A 377 -17.81 6.02 12.29
CA VAL A 377 -16.93 7.10 11.81
C VAL A 377 -17.38 7.60 10.44
N GLY A 378 -17.88 6.73 9.58
CA GLY A 378 -18.43 7.08 8.27
C GLY A 378 -19.66 7.99 8.33
N TRP A 379 -20.35 8.09 9.48
CA TRP A 379 -21.47 9.02 9.72
C TRP A 379 -21.02 10.43 10.09
N LEU A 380 -19.75 10.61 10.50
CA LEU A 380 -19.18 11.96 10.61
C LEU A 380 -19.15 12.60 9.21
N PRO A 381 -19.34 13.93 9.10
CA PRO A 381 -19.37 14.62 7.82
C PRO A 381 -18.20 14.18 6.96
N ALA A 382 -18.51 13.57 5.82
CA ALA A 382 -17.51 13.01 4.94
C ALA A 382 -16.62 14.15 4.42
N HIS A 383 -15.42 14.30 4.99
CA HIS A 383 -14.45 15.25 4.45
C HIS A 383 -14.08 14.78 3.04
N THR A 384 -14.27 15.67 2.06
CA THR A 384 -13.76 15.50 0.71
C THR A 384 -12.24 15.73 0.74
N PRO A 385 -11.41 14.72 0.48
CA PRO A 385 -9.96 14.86 0.53
C PRO A 385 -9.51 15.92 -0.49
N HIS A 386 -8.52 16.72 -0.12
CA HIS A 386 -7.96 17.77 -0.97
C HIS A 386 -6.53 17.42 -1.38
N LEU A 387 -6.22 17.54 -2.68
CA LEU A 387 -4.86 17.39 -3.19
C LEU A 387 -4.18 18.76 -3.20
N ALA A 388 -3.09 18.93 -2.44
CA ALA A 388 -2.34 20.18 -2.39
C ALA A 388 -1.01 20.03 -3.15
N GLN A 389 -0.79 20.87 -4.16
CA GLN A 389 0.50 20.95 -4.85
C GLN A 389 1.43 21.93 -4.14
N VAL A 390 2.70 21.57 -4.01
CA VAL A 390 3.73 22.45 -3.43
C VAL A 390 4.37 23.25 -4.57
N PRO A 391 4.32 24.60 -4.56
CA PRO A 391 5.00 25.42 -5.55
C PRO A 391 6.53 25.40 -5.33
N PRO A 392 7.33 25.71 -6.35
CA PRO A 392 8.75 26.00 -6.16
C PRO A 392 8.95 27.13 -5.15
N PRO A 393 10.02 27.11 -4.33
CA PRO A 393 10.33 28.21 -3.42
C PRO A 393 10.49 29.52 -4.21
N ALA A 394 9.92 30.61 -3.69
CA ALA A 394 10.09 31.93 -4.29
C ALA A 394 11.58 32.29 -4.28
N GLN A 395 12.16 32.60 -5.44
CA GLN A 395 13.51 33.17 -5.48
C GLN A 395 13.46 34.53 -4.77
N PRO A 396 14.37 34.84 -3.84
CA PRO A 396 14.43 36.18 -3.27
C PRO A 396 14.62 37.16 -4.43
N GLU A 397 13.74 38.16 -4.52
CA GLU A 397 13.94 39.29 -5.43
C GLU A 397 15.33 39.84 -5.12
N MET A 398 16.26 39.73 -6.06
CA MET A 398 17.50 40.49 -5.99
C MET A 398 17.09 41.95 -5.94
N GLU A 399 17.19 42.59 -4.78
CA GLU A 399 17.21 44.04 -4.69
C GLU A 399 18.29 44.50 -5.67
N THR A 400 17.85 45.02 -6.81
CA THR A 400 18.71 45.77 -7.72
C THR A 400 19.23 46.92 -6.90
N GLN A 401 20.47 46.80 -6.40
CA GLN A 401 21.21 47.93 -5.87
C GLN A 401 21.19 49.01 -6.94
N ASP A 402 20.46 50.09 -6.67
CA ASP A 402 20.47 51.29 -7.48
C ASP A 402 21.93 51.71 -7.67
N ARG A 403 22.39 51.62 -8.92
CA ARG A 403 23.62 52.26 -9.35
C ARG A 403 23.44 53.75 -9.15
N VAL A 404 24.08 54.30 -8.14
CA VAL A 404 24.30 55.73 -8.04
C VAL A 404 25.24 56.12 -9.19
N ASP A 405 24.68 56.73 -10.24
CA ASP A 405 25.45 57.33 -11.32
C ASP A 405 26.32 58.47 -10.74
N PRO A 406 27.61 58.58 -11.13
CA PRO A 406 28.45 59.69 -10.70
C PRO A 406 28.03 60.99 -11.38
N GLU A 407 27.60 61.97 -10.59
CA GLU A 407 27.27 63.32 -11.03
C GLU A 407 28.45 63.98 -11.76
N ASN A 408 28.17 64.31 -13.02
CA ASN A 408 29.02 65.06 -13.92
C ASN A 408 29.03 66.55 -13.51
N THR A 409 30.01 66.97 -12.72
CA THR A 409 30.23 68.39 -12.39
C THR A 409 31.02 69.06 -13.52
N GLY A 410 30.29 69.65 -14.47
CA GLY A 410 30.84 70.55 -15.47
C GLY A 410 31.24 71.89 -14.85
N VAL A 411 32.52 72.25 -15.01
CA VAL A 411 33.05 73.60 -14.77
C VAL A 411 33.15 74.33 -16.11
N LYS A 412 32.57 75.54 -16.19
CA LYS A 412 33.12 76.78 -16.82
C LYS A 412 32.05 77.89 -16.87
N PRO A 413 32.42 79.19 -16.89
CA PRO A 413 33.68 79.79 -17.35
C PRO A 413 34.77 79.99 -16.30
#